data_AF-A0A543PQG0-F1
#
_entry.id   AF-A0A543PQG0-F1
#
_cell.length_a   1.000
_cell.length_b   1.000
_cell.length_c   1.000
_cell.angle_alpha   90.00
_cell.angle_beta   90.00
_cell.angle_gamma   90.00
#
_symmetry.space_group_name_H-M   'P 1'
#
loop_
_entity.id
_entity.type
_entity.pdbx_description
1 polymer ?
#
loop_
_entity_poly.entity_id
_entity_poly.type
_entity_poly.pdbx_seq_one_letter_code
_entity_poly.pdbx_strand_id
1 'polypeptide(L)'
;MSETTRESTHTATTDAAPHVCFDRILPKDLLRPHRRERGPDGGDRAISPIGKSWPNGTRLTVSFSGGTPAEQATARAQAAWWEQACNISFDFGQHTAADIRITFDPGDGAWSYVGTDCKGIPADQPTMNLGFLDGGTAGHEFGHAIGLAHEHSSPLGGIQWNEPVVIAALAGPPNRWDAAKVRHNVFMKYAVDQIKGTQFDPDSIMLYAFPASWTLNGVATHANDVLSTLDKSFVSGASMYPRTAPVVGDAPTLVVGGPKVSGAIGAPGEEDLYSFDVASDGLYELATRGTTDVYLKLYGPDSPTALIAEDDDSGYGRNAKIRRALGPGRYLAQVRHYSHAGTGSYTIRVRQG
;
A
#
# COMPACT_ATOMS: atom_id res chain seq x y z
N MET A 1 -18.00 -1.90 68.75
CA MET A 1 -17.03 -1.60 67.66
C MET A 1 -17.45 -2.48 66.51
N SER A 2 -18.11 -1.89 65.51
CA SER A 2 -18.76 -2.61 64.42
C SER A 2 -17.86 -2.53 63.19
N GLU A 3 -17.31 -3.66 62.76
CA GLU A 3 -16.63 -3.80 61.48
C GLU A 3 -17.69 -3.97 60.38
N THR A 4 -17.76 -2.98 59.49
CA THR A 4 -18.56 -3.05 58.26
C THR A 4 -17.61 -3.37 57.13
N THR A 5 -17.59 -4.63 56.70
CA THR A 5 -16.90 -5.09 55.49
C THR A 5 -17.64 -4.50 54.28
N ARG A 6 -17.03 -3.54 53.58
CA ARG A 6 -17.53 -3.07 52.28
C ARG A 6 -17.07 -4.06 51.21
N GLU A 7 -18.02 -4.85 50.69
CA GLU A 7 -17.87 -5.50 49.39
C GLU A 7 -17.73 -4.41 48.32
N SER A 8 -16.55 -4.38 47.69
CA SER A 8 -16.29 -3.55 46.51
C SER A 8 -16.90 -4.26 45.31
N THR A 9 -18.09 -3.84 44.90
CA THR A 9 -18.66 -4.20 43.61
C THR A 9 -17.75 -3.63 42.51
N HIS A 10 -16.92 -4.48 41.90
CA HIS A 10 -16.29 -4.19 40.62
C HIS A 10 -17.39 -4.10 39.55
N THR A 11 -17.91 -2.91 39.31
CA THR A 11 -18.56 -2.58 38.05
C THR A 11 -17.50 -2.70 36.96
N ALA A 12 -17.57 -3.76 36.17
CA ALA A 12 -16.89 -3.82 34.88
C ALA A 12 -17.42 -2.65 34.05
N THR A 13 -16.64 -1.58 33.95
CA THR A 13 -16.80 -0.61 32.89
C THR A 13 -16.64 -1.37 31.59
N THR A 14 -17.73 -1.54 30.84
CA THR A 14 -17.65 -1.87 29.42
C THR A 14 -16.93 -0.71 28.77
N ASP A 15 -15.60 -0.81 28.65
CA ASP A 15 -14.82 0.14 27.85
C ASP A 15 -15.47 0.23 26.47
N ALA A 16 -15.86 1.44 26.08
CA ALA A 16 -16.38 1.68 24.75
C ALA A 16 -15.34 1.19 23.74
N ALA A 17 -15.78 0.46 22.72
CA ALA A 17 -14.88 -0.06 21.71
C ALA A 17 -14.09 1.11 21.06
N PRO A 18 -12.78 0.94 20.80
CA PRO A 18 -11.98 2.00 20.17
C PRO A 18 -12.53 2.33 18.78
N HIS A 19 -12.26 3.56 18.32
CA HIS A 19 -12.34 3.85 16.88
C HIS A 19 -11.30 2.99 16.18
N VAL A 20 -11.75 2.19 15.21
CA VAL A 20 -10.85 1.34 14.42
C VAL A 20 -10.92 1.83 12.98
N CYS A 21 -9.75 2.21 12.44
CA CYS A 21 -9.66 2.52 11.02
C CYS A 21 -9.93 1.25 10.19
N PHE A 22 -9.99 1.36 8.86
CA PHE A 22 -9.96 0.17 8.01
C PHE A 22 -9.40 0.47 6.65
N ASP A 23 -8.81 -0.51 5.99
CA ASP A 23 -8.45 -0.40 4.58
C ASP A 23 -9.65 -0.75 3.69
N ARG A 24 -9.72 -0.11 2.51
CA ARG A 24 -10.62 -0.53 1.43
C ARG A 24 -9.80 -1.26 0.37
N ILE A 25 -10.05 -2.55 0.20
CA ILE A 25 -9.44 -3.38 -0.85
C ILE A 25 -10.46 -3.60 -1.98
N LEU A 26 -10.02 -3.52 -3.23
CA LEU A 26 -10.89 -3.75 -4.39
C LEU A 26 -11.39 -5.20 -4.44
N PRO A 27 -12.65 -5.47 -4.85
CA PRO A 27 -13.21 -6.82 -4.90
C PRO A 27 -12.39 -7.84 -5.72
N LYS A 28 -11.65 -7.38 -6.74
CA LYS A 28 -10.76 -8.20 -7.57
C LYS A 28 -9.57 -8.80 -6.79
N ASP A 29 -9.18 -8.16 -5.69
CA ASP A 29 -8.06 -8.59 -4.86
C ASP A 29 -8.51 -9.51 -3.71
N LEU A 30 -9.81 -9.67 -3.49
CA LEU A 30 -10.40 -10.67 -2.58
C LEU A 30 -10.30 -12.11 -3.12
N LEU A 31 -9.95 -12.30 -4.40
CA LEU A 31 -10.09 -13.55 -5.14
C LEU A 31 -8.77 -14.21 -5.58
N ARG A 32 -7.58 -13.72 -5.18
CA ARG A 32 -6.31 -14.34 -5.60
C ARG A 32 -6.04 -15.64 -4.82
N PRO A 33 -5.95 -16.81 -5.49
CA PRO A 33 -5.73 -18.10 -4.83
C PRO A 33 -4.36 -18.22 -4.18
N HIS A 34 -4.32 -18.94 -3.06
CA HIS A 34 -3.16 -19.18 -2.21
C HIS A 34 -2.13 -20.11 -2.86
N ARG A 35 -0.86 -19.69 -2.91
CA ARG A 35 0.28 -20.59 -3.16
C ARG A 35 1.31 -20.43 -2.06
N ARG A 36 1.32 -21.37 -1.10
CA ARG A 36 2.28 -21.38 0.00
C ARG A 36 3.70 -21.65 -0.52
N GLU A 37 4.56 -20.64 -0.54
CA GLU A 37 6.01 -20.84 -0.58
C GLU A 37 6.68 -20.07 0.57
N ARG A 38 7.68 -20.71 1.18
CA ARG A 38 8.35 -20.26 2.42
C ARG A 38 9.60 -19.48 2.01
N GLY A 39 9.65 -18.18 2.31
CA GLY A 39 10.82 -17.34 2.04
C GLY A 39 11.95 -17.56 3.07
N PRO A 40 13.23 -17.55 2.64
CA PRO A 40 14.37 -17.53 3.54
C PRO A 40 14.70 -16.08 3.96
N ASP A 41 15.32 -15.98 5.13
CA ASP A 41 16.03 -14.81 5.66
C ASP A 41 15.19 -13.79 6.46
N GLY A 42 15.40 -13.85 7.78
CA GLY A 42 14.87 -12.93 8.77
C GLY A 42 15.56 -11.57 8.71
N GLY A 43 14.73 -10.54 8.63
CA GLY A 43 15.02 -9.15 8.98
C GLY A 43 13.71 -8.49 9.38
N ASP A 44 13.76 -7.62 10.38
CA ASP A 44 12.61 -6.96 11.02
C ASP A 44 11.88 -6.01 10.04
N ARG A 45 10.55 -6.17 9.79
CA ARG A 45 9.85 -5.47 8.69
C ARG A 45 8.31 -5.37 8.84
N ALA A 46 7.76 -4.19 8.52
CA ALA A 46 6.33 -3.87 8.26
C ALA A 46 5.78 -4.52 6.96
N ILE A 47 4.45 -4.47 6.73
CA ILE A 47 3.75 -5.21 5.66
C ILE A 47 3.31 -4.34 4.47
N SER A 48 3.63 -4.74 3.23
CA SER A 48 3.06 -4.16 2.00
C SER A 48 2.57 -5.23 1.03
N PRO A 49 1.30 -5.20 0.56
CA PRO A 49 0.81 -6.17 -0.42
C PRO A 49 1.49 -6.01 -1.78
N ILE A 50 1.85 -7.13 -2.40
CA ILE A 50 2.58 -7.14 -3.67
C ILE A 50 1.80 -6.43 -4.79
N GLY A 51 2.51 -5.62 -5.56
CA GLY A 51 1.98 -4.92 -6.72
C GLY A 51 1.17 -3.66 -6.38
N LYS A 52 0.99 -3.35 -5.09
CA LYS A 52 0.28 -2.15 -4.63
C LYS A 52 1.17 -0.93 -4.46
N SER A 53 2.49 -1.10 -4.36
CA SER A 53 3.42 0.03 -4.27
C SER A 53 3.37 0.92 -5.51
N TRP A 54 3.61 2.21 -5.31
CA TRP A 54 3.80 3.17 -6.38
C TRP A 54 5.20 2.99 -7.00
N PRO A 55 5.47 3.53 -8.20
CA PRO A 55 6.85 3.64 -8.66
C PRO A 55 7.67 4.49 -7.70
N ASN A 56 8.92 4.11 -7.45
CA ASN A 56 9.81 4.85 -6.56
C ASN A 56 10.06 6.29 -7.05
N GLY A 57 10.14 7.25 -6.12
CA GLY A 57 10.28 8.68 -6.44
C GLY A 57 9.00 9.37 -6.89
N THR A 58 7.85 8.69 -6.83
CA THR A 58 6.57 9.28 -7.27
C THR A 58 6.18 10.47 -6.38
N ARG A 59 5.71 11.54 -7.02
CA ARG A 59 5.02 12.66 -6.39
C ARG A 59 3.51 12.48 -6.56
N LEU A 60 2.84 12.05 -5.49
CA LEU A 60 1.41 11.73 -5.45
C LEU A 60 0.58 13.00 -5.32
N THR A 61 -0.37 13.21 -6.21
CA THR A 61 -1.29 14.36 -6.12
C THR A 61 -2.35 14.10 -5.07
N VAL A 62 -2.62 15.09 -4.21
CA VAL A 62 -3.54 14.98 -3.08
C VAL A 62 -4.53 16.14 -3.11
N SER A 63 -5.83 15.84 -3.04
CA SER A 63 -6.87 16.85 -2.95
C SER A 63 -7.80 16.60 -1.77
N PHE A 64 -8.13 17.67 -1.06
CA PHE A 64 -9.12 17.66 0.01
C PHE A 64 -10.50 18.01 -0.53
N SER A 65 -11.50 17.23 -0.13
CA SER A 65 -12.92 17.49 -0.33
C SER A 65 -13.55 17.78 1.02
N GLY A 66 -13.59 19.06 1.41
CA GLY A 66 -14.03 19.51 2.73
C GLY A 66 -12.90 19.51 3.77
N GLY A 67 -13.27 19.34 5.05
CA GLY A 67 -12.36 19.47 6.19
C GLY A 67 -12.06 20.92 6.56
N THR A 68 -11.92 21.16 7.85
CA THR A 68 -11.45 22.42 8.42
C THR A 68 -9.96 22.64 8.12
N PRO A 69 -9.47 23.89 8.18
CA PRO A 69 -8.04 24.16 8.03
C PRO A 69 -7.15 23.38 9.00
N ALA A 70 -7.63 23.11 10.21
CA ALA A 70 -6.91 22.34 11.21
C ALA A 70 -6.80 20.85 10.82
N GLU A 71 -7.90 20.24 10.37
CA GLU A 71 -7.91 18.85 9.91
C GLU A 71 -6.98 18.65 8.70
N GLN A 72 -7.03 19.56 7.73
CA GLN A 72 -6.13 19.53 6.57
C GLN A 72 -4.67 19.75 6.97
N ALA A 73 -4.39 20.61 7.96
CA ALA A 73 -3.03 20.83 8.46
C ALA A 73 -2.46 19.57 9.14
N THR A 74 -3.26 18.88 9.95
CA THR A 74 -2.88 17.59 10.56
C THR A 74 -2.59 16.54 9.50
N ALA A 75 -3.47 16.39 8.50
CA ALA A 75 -3.26 15.45 7.40
C ALA A 75 -1.93 15.69 6.66
N ARG A 76 -1.62 16.96 6.35
CA ARG A 76 -0.33 17.34 5.73
C ARG A 76 0.86 17.03 6.62
N ALA A 77 0.76 17.37 7.91
CA ALA A 77 1.85 17.16 8.86
C ALA A 77 2.21 15.68 9.03
N GLN A 78 1.21 14.80 9.10
CA GLN A 78 1.45 13.36 9.23
C GLN A 78 1.83 12.68 7.91
N ALA A 79 1.32 13.16 6.77
CA ALA A 79 1.81 12.72 5.46
C ALA A 79 3.32 12.99 5.29
N ALA A 80 3.80 14.14 5.78
CA ALA A 80 5.21 14.50 5.73
C ALA A 80 6.12 13.54 6.53
N TRP A 81 5.60 12.74 7.46
CA TRP A 81 6.39 11.70 8.14
C TRP A 81 6.89 10.65 7.13
N TRP A 82 6.05 10.27 6.17
CA TRP A 82 6.42 9.32 5.11
C TRP A 82 7.39 9.92 4.10
N GLU A 83 7.24 11.20 3.74
CA GLU A 83 8.20 11.90 2.87
C GLU A 83 9.59 11.97 3.50
N GLN A 84 9.65 12.14 4.82
CA GLN A 84 10.90 12.12 5.59
C GLN A 84 11.47 10.70 5.75
N ALA A 85 10.64 9.67 5.68
CA ALA A 85 11.10 8.28 5.77
C ALA A 85 11.63 7.76 4.44
N CYS A 86 10.93 8.01 3.32
CA CYS A 86 11.15 7.32 2.06
C CYS A 86 11.12 8.25 0.83
N ASN A 87 11.24 7.67 -0.36
CA ASN A 87 11.30 8.41 -1.62
C ASN A 87 9.93 8.53 -2.29
N ILE A 88 8.94 9.02 -1.54
CA ILE A 88 7.61 9.43 -2.03
C ILE A 88 7.39 10.87 -1.57
N SER A 89 6.69 11.68 -2.37
CA SER A 89 6.26 13.02 -1.98
C SER A 89 4.79 13.26 -2.30
N PHE A 90 4.18 14.24 -1.65
CA PHE A 90 2.77 14.58 -1.79
C PHE A 90 2.61 16.00 -2.33
N ASP A 91 1.99 16.12 -3.49
CA ASP A 91 1.55 17.38 -4.06
C ASP A 91 0.14 17.69 -3.62
N PHE A 92 0.01 18.45 -2.54
CA PHE A 92 -1.30 18.84 -2.07
C PHE A 92 -1.81 20.08 -2.79
N GLY A 93 -2.94 19.96 -3.46
CA GLY A 93 -3.54 21.05 -4.20
C GLY A 93 -4.95 20.74 -4.68
N GLN A 94 -5.42 21.55 -5.62
CA GLN A 94 -6.66 21.29 -6.35
C GLN A 94 -6.30 20.55 -7.64
N HIS A 95 -6.46 19.23 -7.63
CA HIS A 95 -6.19 18.37 -8.78
C HIS A 95 -7.52 17.71 -9.18
N THR A 96 -7.89 17.85 -10.45
CA THR A 96 -9.16 17.33 -11.00
C THR A 96 -9.27 15.81 -10.94
N ALA A 97 -8.14 15.10 -10.92
CA ALA A 97 -8.05 13.66 -10.77
C ALA A 97 -6.86 13.29 -9.86
N ALA A 98 -6.87 13.81 -8.63
CA ALA A 98 -5.80 13.55 -7.66
C ALA A 98 -5.64 12.04 -7.42
N ASP A 99 -4.40 11.56 -7.25
CA ASP A 99 -4.11 10.18 -6.86
C ASP A 99 -4.77 9.84 -5.52
N ILE A 100 -4.70 10.77 -4.56
CA ILE A 100 -5.32 10.64 -3.23
C ILE A 100 -6.40 11.73 -3.07
N ARG A 101 -7.64 11.32 -2.77
CA ARG A 101 -8.80 12.20 -2.61
C ARG A 101 -9.39 12.00 -1.22
N ILE A 102 -9.23 13.01 -0.37
CA ILE A 102 -9.47 12.91 1.07
C ILE A 102 -10.76 13.64 1.45
N THR A 103 -11.69 12.92 2.09
CA THR A 103 -12.86 13.48 2.78
C THR A 103 -12.68 13.44 4.31
N PHE A 104 -13.55 14.13 5.04
CA PHE A 104 -13.52 14.22 6.51
C PHE A 104 -14.92 13.94 7.09
N ASP A 105 -15.60 12.90 6.60
CA ASP A 105 -16.92 12.53 7.08
C ASP A 105 -16.81 11.71 8.38
N PRO A 106 -17.21 12.24 9.55
CA PRO A 106 -17.15 11.50 10.81
C PRO A 106 -18.09 10.28 10.84
N GLY A 107 -19.08 10.21 9.95
CA GLY A 107 -19.99 9.07 9.79
C GLY A 107 -19.40 7.91 8.98
N ASP A 108 -18.31 8.12 8.24
CA ASP A 108 -17.70 7.11 7.35
C ASP A 108 -16.38 6.53 7.91
N GLY A 109 -16.01 6.88 9.15
CA GLY A 109 -14.82 6.37 9.84
C GLY A 109 -13.49 6.87 9.24
N ALA A 110 -12.36 6.28 9.61
CA ALA A 110 -11.07 6.57 8.98
C ALA A 110 -10.64 5.38 8.11
N TRP A 111 -10.29 5.63 6.86
CA TRP A 111 -9.91 4.58 5.90
C TRP A 111 -9.14 5.12 4.70
N SER A 112 -8.42 4.24 4.02
CA SER A 112 -7.78 4.49 2.73
C SER A 112 -7.77 3.24 1.85
N TYR A 113 -7.74 3.44 0.53
CA TYR A 113 -7.36 2.36 -0.39
C TYR A 113 -5.85 2.11 -0.33
N VAL A 114 -5.44 0.87 -0.59
CA VAL A 114 -4.04 0.47 -0.46
C VAL A 114 -3.25 0.78 -1.74
N GLY A 115 -2.34 1.75 -1.64
CA GLY A 115 -1.39 2.06 -2.69
C GLY A 115 -2.05 2.40 -4.03
N THR A 116 -1.59 1.76 -5.09
CA THR A 116 -2.07 1.99 -6.46
C THR A 116 -3.54 1.62 -6.72
N ASP A 117 -4.24 1.03 -5.75
CA ASP A 117 -5.70 0.81 -5.85
C ASP A 117 -6.49 2.10 -5.96
N CYS A 118 -5.96 3.20 -5.41
CA CYS A 118 -6.53 4.54 -5.56
C CYS A 118 -6.80 4.93 -7.04
N LYS A 119 -6.04 4.37 -7.99
CA LYS A 119 -6.18 4.63 -9.43
C LYS A 119 -7.42 3.98 -10.05
N GLY A 120 -7.90 2.89 -9.46
CA GLY A 120 -9.09 2.19 -9.91
C GLY A 120 -10.39 2.88 -9.49
N ILE A 121 -10.29 3.93 -8.67
CA ILE A 121 -11.45 4.60 -8.09
C ILE A 121 -11.85 5.78 -8.98
N PRO A 122 -13.14 5.93 -9.34
CA PRO A 122 -13.64 7.07 -10.10
C PRO A 122 -13.20 8.42 -9.51
N ALA A 123 -12.91 9.38 -10.39
CA ALA A 123 -12.32 10.68 -10.02
C ALA A 123 -13.23 11.52 -9.10
N ASP A 124 -14.55 11.27 -9.11
CA ASP A 124 -15.56 11.91 -8.26
C ASP A 124 -15.76 11.21 -6.91
N GLN A 125 -15.07 10.10 -6.65
CA GLN A 125 -15.16 9.33 -5.40
C GLN A 125 -13.89 9.48 -4.54
N PRO A 126 -14.02 9.53 -3.20
CA PRO A 126 -12.86 9.59 -2.32
C PRO A 126 -12.02 8.32 -2.37
N THR A 127 -10.71 8.45 -2.15
CA THR A 127 -9.79 7.33 -1.95
C THR A 127 -9.31 7.20 -0.51
N MET A 128 -9.66 8.16 0.33
CA MET A 128 -9.37 8.19 1.75
C MET A 128 -10.46 9.00 2.46
N ASN A 129 -10.83 8.59 3.67
CA ASN A 129 -11.61 9.41 4.58
C ASN A 129 -10.89 9.50 5.91
N LEU A 130 -10.85 10.70 6.48
CA LEU A 130 -10.29 10.98 7.80
C LEU A 130 -11.44 11.45 8.70
N GLY A 131 -12.35 10.53 9.04
CA GLY A 131 -13.52 10.83 9.87
C GLY A 131 -13.20 11.17 11.33
N PHE A 132 -11.98 10.87 11.76
CA PHE A 132 -11.36 11.32 13.01
C PHE A 132 -9.85 11.47 12.80
N LEU A 133 -9.20 12.27 13.65
CA LEU A 133 -7.77 12.61 13.54
C LEU A 133 -7.04 12.48 14.87
N ASP A 134 -7.53 11.60 15.76
CA ASP A 134 -6.88 11.33 17.04
C ASP A 134 -5.51 10.69 16.81
N GLY A 135 -4.50 11.14 17.56
CA GLY A 135 -3.17 10.53 17.53
C GLY A 135 -2.53 10.49 16.15
N GLY A 136 -2.02 9.32 15.75
CA GLY A 136 -1.37 9.07 14.46
C GLY A 136 -2.29 8.68 13.30
N THR A 137 -3.61 8.89 13.40
CA THR A 137 -4.61 8.38 12.43
C THR A 137 -4.31 8.78 10.98
N ALA A 138 -4.00 10.04 10.69
CA ALA A 138 -3.70 10.42 9.31
C ALA A 138 -2.41 9.75 8.81
N GLY A 139 -1.39 9.63 9.65
CA GLY A 139 -0.16 8.91 9.35
C GLY A 139 -0.41 7.45 8.98
N HIS A 140 -1.30 6.78 9.71
CA HIS A 140 -1.76 5.43 9.40
C HIS A 140 -2.41 5.34 8.02
N GLU A 141 -3.40 6.22 7.73
CA GLU A 141 -4.09 6.21 6.43
C GLU A 141 -3.16 6.55 5.26
N PHE A 142 -2.20 7.46 5.45
CA PHE A 142 -1.17 7.71 4.45
C PHE A 142 -0.24 6.50 4.28
N GLY A 143 -0.02 5.69 5.32
CA GLY A 143 0.65 4.40 5.24
C GLY A 143 -0.06 3.46 4.26
N HIS A 144 -1.37 3.31 4.40
CA HIS A 144 -2.18 2.59 3.41
C HIS A 144 -2.09 3.20 2.01
N ALA A 145 -2.20 4.52 1.90
CA ALA A 145 -2.14 5.20 0.60
C ALA A 145 -0.80 5.00 -0.12
N ILE A 146 0.31 4.80 0.60
CA ILE A 146 1.61 4.43 0.00
C ILE A 146 1.81 2.91 -0.13
N GLY A 147 0.82 2.09 0.20
CA GLY A 147 0.80 0.66 -0.06
C GLY A 147 1.15 -0.23 1.13
N LEU A 148 1.12 0.28 2.36
CA LEU A 148 1.24 -0.55 3.56
C LEU A 148 -0.10 -1.21 3.92
N ALA A 149 -0.02 -2.37 4.54
CA ALA A 149 -1.15 -3.08 5.13
C ALA A 149 -1.03 -3.09 6.66
N HIS A 150 -2.09 -3.53 7.32
CA HIS A 150 -2.12 -3.65 8.77
C HIS A 150 -1.06 -4.60 9.32
N GLU A 151 -0.38 -4.19 10.38
CA GLU A 151 0.69 -4.98 11.01
C GLU A 151 0.15 -6.27 11.67
N HIS A 152 -1.07 -6.25 12.21
CA HIS A 152 -1.72 -7.45 12.76
C HIS A 152 -2.08 -8.50 11.70
N SER A 153 -2.01 -8.16 10.41
CA SER A 153 -2.16 -9.10 9.30
C SER A 153 -0.86 -9.88 9.00
N SER A 154 0.20 -9.72 9.81
CA SER A 154 1.46 -10.45 9.67
C SER A 154 1.27 -11.97 9.80
N PRO A 155 1.89 -12.78 8.91
CA PRO A 155 1.82 -14.24 8.99
C PRO A 155 2.53 -14.82 10.22
N LEU A 156 3.51 -14.11 10.81
CA LEU A 156 4.31 -14.58 11.94
C LEU A 156 4.14 -13.67 13.17
N GLY A 157 4.06 -14.25 14.36
CA GLY A 157 3.98 -13.51 15.63
C GLY A 157 2.61 -12.89 15.96
N GLY A 158 1.58 -13.14 15.14
CA GLY A 158 0.29 -12.45 15.24
C GLY A 158 -0.55 -12.68 16.50
N ILE A 159 -1.53 -11.80 16.69
CA ILE A 159 -2.43 -11.74 17.85
C ILE A 159 -3.27 -13.04 17.97
N GLN A 160 -3.45 -13.51 19.20
CA GLN A 160 -4.31 -14.65 19.52
C GLN A 160 -5.74 -14.15 19.77
N TRP A 161 -6.51 -13.98 18.71
CA TRP A 161 -7.85 -13.38 18.78
C TRP A 161 -8.87 -14.22 19.55
N ASN A 162 -9.63 -13.56 20.42
CA ASN A 162 -10.92 -14.04 20.88
C ASN A 162 -12.01 -13.57 19.91
N GLU A 163 -12.13 -14.24 18.76
CA GLU A 163 -12.98 -13.78 17.64
C GLU A 163 -14.43 -13.44 18.04
N PRO A 164 -15.14 -14.22 18.89
CA PRO A 164 -16.50 -13.87 19.31
C PRO A 164 -16.57 -12.53 20.04
N VAL A 165 -15.60 -12.23 20.91
CA VAL A 165 -15.54 -10.95 21.65
C VAL A 165 -15.29 -9.79 20.71
N VAL A 166 -14.34 -9.94 19.78
CA VAL A 166 -13.99 -8.91 18.80
C VAL A 166 -15.16 -8.60 17.86
N ILE A 167 -15.82 -9.63 17.30
CA ILE A 167 -16.99 -9.45 16.43
C ILE A 167 -18.11 -8.74 17.19
N ALA A 168 -18.40 -9.14 18.43
CA ALA A 168 -19.45 -8.51 19.24
C ALA A 168 -19.13 -7.05 19.56
N ALA A 169 -17.87 -6.74 19.88
CA ALA A 169 -17.45 -5.38 20.20
C ALA A 169 -17.52 -4.45 18.98
N LEU A 170 -17.04 -4.89 17.82
CA LEU A 170 -17.03 -4.08 16.58
C LEU A 170 -18.40 -3.96 15.90
N ALA A 171 -19.35 -4.84 16.22
CA ALA A 171 -20.75 -4.67 15.83
C ALA A 171 -21.44 -3.51 16.57
N GLY A 172 -20.90 -3.10 17.72
CA GLY A 172 -21.36 -1.94 18.48
C GLY A 172 -20.85 -0.59 17.93
N PRO A 173 -21.36 0.55 18.44
CA PRO A 173 -20.77 1.84 18.18
C PRO A 173 -19.32 1.91 18.72
N PRO A 174 -18.43 2.70 18.09
CA PRO A 174 -18.69 3.60 16.96
C PRO A 174 -18.69 2.91 15.58
N ASN A 175 -18.12 1.71 15.48
CA ASN A 175 -17.78 1.06 14.20
C ASN A 175 -19.00 0.49 13.47
N ARG A 176 -19.90 -0.21 14.18
CA ARG A 176 -21.12 -0.84 13.62
C ARG A 176 -20.83 -1.78 12.43
N TRP A 177 -19.74 -2.54 12.50
CA TRP A 177 -19.34 -3.45 11.43
C TRP A 177 -20.09 -4.78 11.50
N ASP A 178 -20.41 -5.34 10.33
CA ASP A 178 -20.83 -6.73 10.26
C ASP A 178 -19.64 -7.69 10.46
N ALA A 179 -19.96 -8.97 10.71
CA ALA A 179 -18.94 -9.98 10.96
C ALA A 179 -18.00 -10.21 9.76
N ALA A 180 -18.45 -9.97 8.52
CA ALA A 180 -17.62 -10.15 7.34
C ALA A 180 -16.54 -9.07 7.27
N LYS A 181 -16.92 -7.81 7.53
CA LYS A 181 -16.00 -6.68 7.62
C LYS A 181 -15.00 -6.85 8.75
N VAL A 182 -15.42 -7.32 9.93
CA VAL A 182 -14.49 -7.66 11.04
C VAL A 182 -13.51 -8.76 10.64
N ARG A 183 -13.99 -9.84 10.05
CA ARG A 183 -13.12 -10.96 9.61
C ARG A 183 -12.08 -10.51 8.60
N HIS A 184 -12.46 -9.62 7.70
CA HIS A 184 -11.56 -9.08 6.70
C HIS A 184 -10.54 -8.11 7.30
N ASN A 185 -10.98 -7.12 8.07
CA ASN A 185 -10.12 -6.03 8.50
C ASN A 185 -9.27 -6.37 9.75
N VAL A 186 -9.73 -7.33 10.57
CA VAL A 186 -9.09 -7.65 11.86
C VAL A 186 -8.41 -9.01 11.86
N PHE A 187 -9.03 -10.02 11.25
CA PHE A 187 -8.52 -11.40 11.31
C PHE A 187 -7.77 -11.84 10.07
N MET A 188 -7.90 -11.14 8.94
CA MET A 188 -7.23 -11.51 7.71
C MET A 188 -5.72 -11.39 7.91
N LYS A 189 -5.02 -12.49 7.65
CA LYS A 189 -3.56 -12.56 7.60
C LYS A 189 -3.13 -12.77 6.16
N TYR A 190 -2.12 -12.03 5.72
CA TYR A 190 -1.48 -12.29 4.44
C TYR A 190 -0.63 -13.56 4.54
N ALA A 191 -0.52 -14.30 3.43
CA ALA A 191 0.52 -15.31 3.31
C ALA A 191 1.89 -14.64 3.11
N VAL A 192 2.98 -15.30 3.52
CA VAL A 192 4.35 -14.76 3.46
C VAL A 192 4.74 -14.32 2.04
N ASP A 193 4.24 -15.01 1.02
CA ASP A 193 4.46 -14.72 -0.40
C ASP A 193 3.59 -13.59 -0.95
N GLN A 194 2.67 -13.02 -0.15
CA GLN A 194 1.78 -11.92 -0.54
C GLN A 194 2.27 -10.54 -0.09
N ILE A 195 3.28 -10.50 0.77
CA ILE A 195 3.75 -9.29 1.43
C ILE A 195 5.25 -9.11 1.32
N LYS A 196 5.68 -7.86 1.31
CA LYS A 196 7.03 -7.47 1.70
C LYS A 196 7.02 -7.32 3.22
N GLY A 197 7.79 -8.11 3.96
CA GLY A 197 7.91 -8.08 5.44
C GLY A 197 7.40 -9.34 6.15
N THR A 198 7.86 -9.63 7.37
CA THR A 198 7.51 -10.91 8.05
C THR A 198 7.44 -10.89 9.59
N GLN A 199 7.94 -9.87 10.30
CA GLN A 199 8.03 -9.89 11.76
C GLN A 199 7.20 -8.77 12.38
N PHE A 200 6.30 -9.16 13.29
CA PHE A 200 5.39 -8.26 13.99
C PHE A 200 6.12 -7.13 14.74
N ASP A 201 5.77 -5.89 14.41
CA ASP A 201 6.22 -4.68 15.11
C ASP A 201 5.10 -4.13 16.04
N PRO A 202 5.23 -4.26 17.38
CA PRO A 202 4.24 -3.74 18.31
C PRO A 202 4.13 -2.20 18.32
N ASP A 203 5.15 -1.51 17.81
CA ASP A 203 5.24 -0.05 17.83
C ASP A 203 4.89 0.56 16.46
N SER A 204 4.51 -0.26 15.46
CA SER A 204 4.18 0.20 14.12
C SER A 204 2.96 1.12 14.13
N ILE A 205 3.03 2.22 13.38
CA ILE A 205 1.86 3.06 13.11
C ILE A 205 0.73 2.26 12.45
N MET A 206 1.06 1.17 11.73
CA MET A 206 0.11 0.32 11.02
C MET A 206 -0.57 -0.72 11.92
N LEU A 207 -0.27 -0.73 13.23
CA LEU A 207 -0.89 -1.61 14.22
C LEU A 207 -2.05 -0.90 14.93
N TYR A 208 -3.21 -1.55 15.02
CA TYR A 208 -4.31 -1.07 15.84
C TYR A 208 -4.11 -1.38 17.33
N ALA A 209 -4.64 -0.49 18.17
CA ALA A 209 -4.75 -0.69 19.60
C ALA A 209 -5.94 -1.62 19.92
N PHE A 210 -5.64 -2.80 20.43
CA PHE A 210 -6.61 -3.82 20.80
C PHE A 210 -6.46 -4.14 22.29
N PRO A 211 -7.56 -4.10 23.07
CA PRO A 211 -7.49 -4.37 24.49
C PRO A 211 -7.19 -5.85 24.76
N ALA A 212 -6.55 -6.13 25.90
CA ALA A 212 -6.22 -7.50 26.32
C ALA A 212 -7.45 -8.43 26.40
N SER A 213 -8.65 -7.86 26.65
CA SER A 213 -9.90 -8.61 26.68
C SER A 213 -10.30 -9.20 25.33
N TRP A 214 -9.73 -8.71 24.23
CA TRP A 214 -9.98 -9.20 22.87
C TRP A 214 -9.03 -10.33 22.46
N THR A 215 -8.09 -10.70 23.33
CA THR A 215 -7.09 -11.75 23.05
C THR A 215 -7.22 -12.92 24.03
N LEU A 216 -6.89 -14.12 23.57
CA LEU A 216 -6.95 -15.35 24.38
C LEU A 216 -5.82 -15.42 25.41
N ASN A 217 -4.71 -14.72 25.17
CA ASN A 217 -3.53 -14.69 26.01
C ASN A 217 -3.44 -13.44 26.92
N GLY A 218 -4.45 -12.56 26.88
CA GLY A 218 -4.49 -11.35 27.71
C GLY A 218 -3.43 -10.31 27.34
N VAL A 219 -2.86 -10.38 26.14
CA VAL A 219 -1.90 -9.39 25.63
C VAL A 219 -2.67 -8.31 24.86
N ALA A 220 -2.48 -7.05 25.24
CA ALA A 220 -3.00 -5.90 24.52
C ALA A 220 -1.97 -5.36 23.51
N THR A 221 -2.43 -4.63 22.52
CA THR A 221 -1.58 -3.70 21.74
C THR A 221 -1.91 -2.26 22.16
N HIS A 222 -1.08 -1.30 21.78
CA HIS A 222 -1.22 0.09 22.19
C HIS A 222 -1.36 1.01 20.97
N ALA A 223 -1.90 2.21 21.19
CA ALA A 223 -2.00 3.21 20.14
C ALA A 223 -0.61 3.77 19.84
N ASN A 224 -0.26 3.77 18.56
CA ASN A 224 0.99 4.31 18.05
C ASN A 224 0.69 5.63 17.35
N ASP A 225 1.29 6.71 17.84
CA ASP A 225 1.02 8.07 17.33
C ASP A 225 2.13 8.60 16.41
N VAL A 226 3.15 7.79 16.14
CA VAL A 226 4.31 8.13 15.32
C VAL A 226 4.80 6.91 14.54
N LEU A 227 5.55 7.13 13.46
CA LEU A 227 6.22 6.07 12.72
C LEU A 227 7.30 5.40 13.57
N SER A 228 7.27 4.07 13.66
CA SER A 228 8.28 3.26 14.34
C SER A 228 9.62 3.30 13.58
N THR A 229 10.68 2.79 14.22
CA THR A 229 11.97 2.59 13.53
C THR A 229 11.82 1.57 12.39
N LEU A 230 11.01 0.53 12.60
CA LEU A 230 10.79 -0.52 11.62
C LEU A 230 9.95 -0.03 10.44
N ASP A 231 8.91 0.76 10.68
CA ASP A 231 8.14 1.44 9.63
C ASP A 231 9.07 2.19 8.68
N LYS A 232 9.91 3.07 9.24
CA LYS A 232 10.86 3.89 8.48
C LYS A 232 11.87 3.05 7.72
N SER A 233 12.44 2.03 8.36
CA SER A 233 13.44 1.15 7.73
C SER A 233 12.85 0.35 6.57
N PHE A 234 11.60 -0.07 6.70
CA PHE A 234 10.89 -0.84 5.69
C PHE A 234 10.60 0.00 4.46
N VAL A 235 9.97 1.18 4.63
CA VAL A 235 9.62 2.03 3.49
C VAL A 235 10.84 2.62 2.78
N SER A 236 11.96 2.82 3.48
CA SER A 236 13.22 3.28 2.89
C SER A 236 14.09 2.16 2.32
N GLY A 237 13.73 0.90 2.56
CA GLY A 237 14.48 -0.26 2.12
C GLY A 237 14.37 -0.51 0.62
N ALA A 238 15.31 -1.31 0.08
CA ALA A 238 15.37 -1.66 -1.34
C ALA A 238 14.08 -2.28 -1.88
N SER A 239 13.27 -2.90 -1.02
CA SER A 239 12.00 -3.50 -1.39
C SER A 239 10.86 -2.50 -1.55
N MET A 240 11.01 -1.23 -1.19
CA MET A 240 9.90 -0.26 -1.25
C MET A 240 10.32 1.06 -1.93
N TYR A 241 10.62 2.11 -1.17
CA TYR A 241 10.92 3.44 -1.72
C TYR A 241 12.30 3.96 -1.30
N PRO A 242 13.40 3.29 -1.70
CA PRO A 242 14.75 3.72 -1.36
C PRO A 242 15.11 5.02 -2.08
N ARG A 243 15.66 6.00 -1.36
CA ARG A 243 16.14 7.28 -1.95
C ARG A 243 17.33 7.12 -2.89
N THR A 244 18.06 6.03 -2.74
CA THR A 244 19.27 5.74 -3.51
C THR A 244 18.98 5.04 -4.84
N ALA A 245 17.75 4.57 -5.07
CA ALA A 245 17.41 3.93 -6.34
C ALA A 245 17.01 4.97 -7.40
N PRO A 246 17.23 4.67 -8.70
CA PRO A 246 16.83 5.56 -9.78
C PRO A 246 15.34 5.91 -9.69
N VAL A 247 15.02 7.20 -9.86
CA VAL A 247 13.63 7.68 -9.88
C VAL A 247 13.11 7.78 -11.31
N VAL A 248 11.80 7.97 -11.46
CA VAL A 248 11.13 8.23 -12.77
C VAL A 248 11.88 9.26 -13.62
N GLY A 249 12.46 10.31 -12.99
CA GLY A 249 13.21 11.34 -13.68
C GLY A 249 14.51 10.87 -14.34
N ASP A 250 15.12 9.81 -13.83
CA ASP A 250 16.39 9.24 -14.33
C ASP A 250 16.17 8.06 -15.29
N ALA A 251 14.91 7.69 -15.54
CA ALA A 251 14.55 6.53 -16.35
C ALA A 251 15.12 6.64 -17.78
N PRO A 252 16.01 5.73 -18.22
CA PRO A 252 16.59 5.75 -19.55
C PRO A 252 15.52 5.82 -20.65
N THR A 253 15.74 6.69 -21.65
CA THR A 253 14.78 6.88 -22.73
C THR A 253 14.95 5.81 -23.81
N LEU A 254 13.90 5.03 -24.06
CA LEU A 254 13.80 4.15 -25.22
C LEU A 254 13.40 4.96 -26.45
N VAL A 255 14.10 4.74 -27.56
CA VAL A 255 13.72 5.32 -28.86
C VAL A 255 12.67 4.43 -29.51
N VAL A 256 11.49 4.97 -29.82
CA VAL A 256 10.45 4.27 -30.58
C VAL A 256 11.00 3.78 -31.92
N GLY A 257 10.91 2.48 -32.18
CA GLY A 257 11.46 1.86 -33.39
C GLY A 257 12.98 1.65 -33.34
N GLY A 258 13.64 2.06 -32.26
CA GLY A 258 15.07 1.92 -32.04
C GLY A 258 15.52 0.49 -31.71
N PRO A 259 16.82 0.32 -31.41
CA PRO A 259 17.37 -0.96 -30.98
C PRO A 259 16.80 -1.38 -29.63
N LYS A 260 16.98 -2.67 -29.30
CA LYS A 260 16.71 -3.16 -27.94
C LYS A 260 17.74 -2.56 -26.98
N VAL A 261 17.28 -2.19 -25.79
CA VAL A 261 18.11 -1.75 -24.68
C VAL A 261 18.28 -2.91 -23.70
N SER A 262 19.50 -3.14 -23.22
CA SER A 262 19.79 -4.15 -22.21
C SER A 262 19.49 -3.62 -20.81
N GLY A 263 18.91 -4.47 -19.97
CA GLY A 263 18.65 -4.21 -18.55
C GLY A 263 18.97 -5.45 -17.72
N ALA A 264 19.03 -5.30 -16.41
CA ALA A 264 19.19 -6.41 -15.49
C ALA A 264 18.58 -6.06 -14.14
N ILE A 265 17.73 -6.95 -13.65
CA ILE A 265 17.30 -6.94 -12.25
C ILE A 265 18.49 -7.46 -11.45
N GLY A 266 19.31 -6.57 -10.91
CA GLY A 266 20.55 -6.84 -10.18
C GLY A 266 20.31 -7.29 -8.73
N ALA A 267 19.20 -6.90 -8.12
CA ALA A 267 18.82 -7.27 -6.76
C ALA A 267 17.36 -7.75 -6.64
N PRO A 268 17.06 -8.67 -5.71
CA PRO A 268 15.69 -9.04 -5.36
C PRO A 268 14.79 -7.82 -5.08
N GLY A 269 13.64 -7.75 -5.77
CA GLY A 269 12.67 -6.67 -5.61
C GLY A 269 13.02 -5.36 -6.32
N GLU A 270 14.13 -5.31 -7.07
CA GLU A 270 14.47 -4.17 -7.93
C GLU A 270 13.45 -3.99 -9.06
N GLU A 271 13.16 -2.73 -9.35
CA GLU A 271 12.31 -2.31 -10.45
C GLU A 271 13.12 -1.36 -11.34
N ASP A 272 13.31 -1.75 -12.60
CA ASP A 272 13.93 -0.93 -13.62
C ASP A 272 12.88 -0.04 -14.29
N LEU A 273 13.18 1.25 -14.41
CA LEU A 273 12.30 2.23 -15.08
C LEU A 273 12.87 2.62 -16.44
N TYR A 274 12.00 2.77 -17.44
CA TYR A 274 12.34 3.33 -18.75
C TYR A 274 11.29 4.33 -19.19
N SER A 275 11.68 5.38 -19.90
CA SER A 275 10.74 6.34 -20.48
C SER A 275 10.74 6.29 -22.00
N PHE A 276 9.68 6.72 -22.67
CA PHE A 276 9.66 6.92 -24.11
C PHE A 276 8.59 7.94 -24.51
N ASP A 277 8.82 8.65 -25.60
CA ASP A 277 7.89 9.65 -26.12
C ASP A 277 7.12 9.09 -27.32
N VAL A 278 5.80 9.26 -27.29
CA VAL A 278 4.91 8.99 -28.41
C VAL A 278 4.60 10.33 -29.10
N ALA A 279 4.87 10.40 -30.40
CA ALA A 279 4.69 11.64 -31.17
C ALA A 279 3.33 11.70 -31.89
N SER A 280 2.71 10.56 -32.18
CA SER A 280 1.45 10.46 -32.91
C SER A 280 0.60 9.31 -32.40
N ASP A 281 -0.72 9.42 -32.57
CA ASP A 281 -1.63 8.34 -32.27
C ASP A 281 -1.28 7.08 -33.07
N GLY A 282 -1.29 5.92 -32.41
CA GLY A 282 -1.01 4.67 -33.08
C GLY A 282 -1.03 3.47 -32.16
N LEU A 283 -0.89 2.28 -32.75
CA LEU A 283 -0.70 1.06 -31.99
C LEU A 283 0.79 0.93 -31.66
N TYR A 284 1.11 0.82 -30.37
CA TYR A 284 2.47 0.64 -29.89
C TYR A 284 2.64 -0.72 -29.23
N GLU A 285 3.80 -1.32 -29.44
CA GLU A 285 4.24 -2.56 -28.78
C GLU A 285 5.45 -2.29 -27.91
N LEU A 286 5.32 -2.61 -26.62
CA LEU A 286 6.40 -2.63 -25.65
C LEU A 286 6.68 -4.10 -25.31
N ALA A 287 7.91 -4.56 -25.50
CA ALA A 287 8.23 -5.98 -25.37
C ALA A 287 9.59 -6.22 -24.73
N THR A 288 9.65 -7.23 -23.87
CA THR A 288 10.89 -7.74 -23.31
C THR A 288 11.36 -9.02 -24.03
N ARG A 289 12.66 -9.33 -23.92
CA ARG A 289 13.27 -10.59 -24.38
C ARG A 289 14.41 -10.99 -23.44
N GLY A 290 14.58 -12.29 -23.25
CA GLY A 290 15.64 -12.87 -22.44
C GLY A 290 15.23 -14.23 -21.91
N THR A 291 16.05 -14.79 -21.03
CA THR A 291 15.72 -16.01 -20.27
C THR A 291 15.06 -15.70 -18.93
N THR A 292 15.15 -14.45 -18.47
CA THR A 292 14.57 -13.98 -17.21
C THR A 292 13.06 -13.82 -17.35
N ASP A 293 12.34 -14.30 -16.34
CA ASP A 293 10.89 -14.19 -16.23
C ASP A 293 10.56 -12.81 -15.65
N VAL A 294 9.98 -11.93 -16.46
CA VAL A 294 9.82 -10.50 -16.13
C VAL A 294 8.37 -10.06 -16.20
N TYR A 295 8.01 -9.14 -15.32
CA TYR A 295 6.71 -8.49 -15.27
C TYR A 295 6.87 -7.03 -15.73
N LEU A 296 6.00 -6.58 -16.64
CA LEU A 296 6.05 -5.25 -17.25
C LEU A 296 4.78 -4.47 -16.92
N LYS A 297 4.93 -3.21 -16.52
CA LYS A 297 3.85 -2.22 -16.42
C LYS A 297 4.11 -1.04 -17.34
N LEU A 298 3.05 -0.49 -17.91
CA LEU A 298 3.05 0.71 -18.75
C LEU A 298 2.18 1.80 -18.12
N TYR A 299 2.75 3.00 -17.96
CA TYR A 299 2.09 4.18 -17.44
C TYR A 299 2.12 5.34 -18.42
N GLY A 300 1.14 6.24 -18.33
CA GLY A 300 1.08 7.51 -19.06
C GLY A 300 -0.31 7.82 -19.66
N PRO A 301 -0.37 8.76 -20.63
CA PRO A 301 0.69 9.72 -20.93
C PRO A 301 0.92 10.70 -19.76
N ASP A 302 2.15 11.22 -19.65
CA ASP A 302 2.61 12.29 -18.76
C ASP A 302 2.30 12.11 -17.27
N SER A 303 2.01 10.87 -16.88
CA SER A 303 1.74 10.48 -15.51
C SER A 303 2.49 9.17 -15.21
N PRO A 304 3.44 9.18 -14.26
CA PRO A 304 4.08 7.94 -13.80
C PRO A 304 3.13 7.07 -12.99
N THR A 305 1.94 7.58 -12.69
CA THR A 305 0.93 6.87 -11.92
C THR A 305 -0.21 6.35 -12.78
N ALA A 306 -0.56 6.93 -13.92
CA ALA A 306 -1.66 6.46 -14.75
C ALA A 306 -1.35 5.09 -15.39
N LEU A 307 -1.73 3.97 -14.77
CA LEU A 307 -1.48 2.62 -15.29
C LEU A 307 -2.38 2.36 -16.50
N ILE A 308 -1.78 2.04 -17.64
CA ILE A 308 -2.47 1.72 -18.90
C ILE A 308 -2.63 0.22 -19.07
N ALA A 309 -1.56 -0.52 -18.78
CA ALA A 309 -1.51 -1.97 -18.98
C ALA A 309 -0.37 -2.59 -18.18
N GLU A 310 -0.50 -3.89 -17.93
CA GLU A 310 0.52 -4.74 -17.36
C GLU A 310 0.47 -6.12 -18.03
N ASP A 311 1.61 -6.81 -18.06
CA ASP A 311 1.76 -8.14 -18.70
C ASP A 311 3.02 -8.85 -18.18
N ASP A 312 3.01 -10.18 -18.16
CA ASP A 312 4.15 -11.03 -17.75
C ASP A 312 4.57 -12.06 -18.80
N ASP A 313 3.65 -12.66 -19.57
CA ASP A 313 3.97 -13.80 -20.43
C ASP A 313 3.41 -13.74 -21.87
N SER A 314 2.78 -12.63 -22.29
CA SER A 314 2.21 -12.53 -23.65
C SER A 314 3.26 -12.38 -24.76
N GLY A 315 4.56 -12.31 -24.42
CA GLY A 315 5.68 -12.23 -25.34
C GLY A 315 6.21 -13.60 -25.78
N TYR A 316 7.53 -13.73 -25.90
CA TYR A 316 8.17 -14.98 -26.30
C TYR A 316 8.75 -15.70 -25.09
N GLY A 317 8.37 -16.96 -24.89
CA GLY A 317 8.69 -17.65 -23.63
C GLY A 317 7.94 -16.96 -22.50
N ARG A 318 8.65 -16.62 -21.42
CA ARG A 318 8.10 -15.95 -20.23
C ARG A 318 8.39 -14.45 -20.19
N ASN A 319 8.40 -13.82 -21.36
CA ASN A 319 8.71 -12.40 -21.46
C ASN A 319 7.40 -11.63 -21.65
N ALA A 320 7.29 -10.48 -21.01
CA ALA A 320 6.15 -9.60 -21.15
C ALA A 320 6.08 -8.89 -22.52
N LYS A 321 4.86 -8.66 -23.01
CA LYS A 321 4.54 -7.88 -24.21
C LYS A 321 3.20 -7.14 -24.05
N ILE A 322 3.26 -5.82 -24.03
CA ILE A 322 2.08 -4.93 -24.03
C ILE A 322 1.86 -4.37 -25.43
N ARG A 323 0.64 -4.49 -25.97
CA ARG A 323 0.20 -3.81 -27.20
C ARG A 323 -1.01 -2.94 -26.93
N ARG A 324 -0.90 -1.62 -27.12
CA ARG A 324 -1.96 -0.64 -26.81
C ARG A 324 -1.99 0.50 -27.82
N ALA A 325 -3.18 1.04 -28.06
CA ALA A 325 -3.34 2.31 -28.76
C ALA A 325 -2.91 3.44 -27.81
N LEU A 326 -1.91 4.22 -28.20
CA LEU A 326 -1.36 5.32 -27.41
C LEU A 326 -1.47 6.61 -28.20
N GLY A 327 -1.76 7.71 -27.52
CA GLY A 327 -1.71 9.06 -28.07
C GLY A 327 -0.40 9.79 -27.73
N PRO A 328 -0.19 11.00 -28.25
CA PRO A 328 1.00 11.78 -27.98
C PRO A 328 1.24 12.03 -26.49
N GLY A 329 2.50 11.99 -26.06
CA GLY A 329 2.91 12.24 -24.67
C GLY A 329 4.07 11.35 -24.23
N ARG A 330 4.52 11.53 -22.99
CA ARG A 330 5.59 10.73 -22.39
C ARG A 330 5.03 9.56 -21.60
N TYR A 331 5.61 8.38 -21.79
CA TYR A 331 5.20 7.14 -21.13
C TYR A 331 6.34 6.58 -20.29
N LEU A 332 5.97 5.81 -19.26
CA LEU A 332 6.90 5.12 -18.37
C LEU A 332 6.63 3.62 -18.42
N ALA A 333 7.70 2.85 -18.60
CA ALA A 333 7.72 1.41 -18.47
C ALA A 333 8.43 1.02 -17.18
N GLN A 334 7.84 0.11 -16.41
CA GLN A 334 8.46 -0.49 -15.24
C GLN A 334 8.66 -1.98 -15.48
N VAL A 335 9.88 -2.46 -15.33
CA VAL A 335 10.23 -3.89 -15.43
C VAL A 335 10.70 -4.36 -14.07
N ARG A 336 10.20 -5.52 -13.64
CA ARG A 336 10.71 -6.23 -12.48
C ARG A 336 10.80 -7.72 -12.77
N HIS A 337 11.54 -8.45 -11.96
CA HIS A 337 11.47 -9.92 -12.02
C HIS A 337 10.08 -10.39 -11.59
N TYR A 338 9.57 -11.47 -12.22
CA TYR A 338 8.28 -12.07 -11.88
C TYR A 338 8.24 -12.52 -10.41
N SER A 339 9.24 -13.31 -10.00
CA SER A 339 9.53 -13.68 -8.61
C SER A 339 10.27 -12.56 -7.85
N HIS A 340 9.91 -12.36 -6.58
CA HIS A 340 10.47 -11.34 -5.69
C HIS A 340 11.93 -11.58 -5.29
N ALA A 341 12.37 -12.83 -5.27
CA ALA A 341 13.75 -13.21 -4.97
C ALA A 341 14.62 -13.30 -6.23
N GLY A 342 13.99 -13.18 -7.41
CA GLY A 342 14.65 -13.39 -8.68
C GLY A 342 15.44 -12.19 -9.14
N THR A 343 16.52 -12.48 -9.85
CA THR A 343 17.39 -11.52 -10.53
C THR A 343 17.66 -12.05 -11.93
N GLY A 344 18.12 -11.20 -12.83
CA GLY A 344 18.49 -11.64 -14.16
C GLY A 344 18.47 -10.55 -15.22
N SER A 345 19.16 -10.84 -16.32
CA SER A 345 19.27 -9.92 -17.45
C SER A 345 18.09 -10.06 -18.42
N TYR A 346 17.72 -8.96 -19.05
CA TYR A 346 16.71 -8.92 -20.09
C TYR A 346 17.03 -7.80 -21.09
N THR A 347 16.22 -7.71 -22.14
CA THR A 347 16.24 -6.58 -23.06
C THR A 347 14.82 -6.07 -23.23
N ILE A 348 14.66 -4.75 -23.40
CA ILE A 348 13.38 -4.09 -23.64
C ILE A 348 13.44 -3.26 -24.93
N ARG A 349 12.30 -3.10 -25.61
CA ARG A 349 12.14 -2.15 -26.72
C ARG A 349 10.70 -1.68 -26.83
N VAL A 350 10.52 -0.53 -27.47
CA VAL A 350 9.22 -0.01 -27.93
C VAL A 350 9.22 0.13 -29.46
N ARG A 351 8.10 -0.18 -30.10
CA ARG A 351 7.88 0.01 -31.55
C ARG A 351 6.48 0.51 -31.82
N GLN A 352 6.35 1.33 -32.86
CA GLN A 352 5.05 1.60 -33.48
C GLN A 352 4.75 0.46 -34.47
N GLY A 353 3.54 -0.08 -34.37
CA GLY A 353 3.06 -1.24 -35.13
C GLY A 353 2.54 -0.92 -36.51
#